data_AF-A0A173U378-F1
#
_entry.id   AF-A0A173U378-F1
#
_cell.length_a   1.000
_cell.length_b   1.000
_cell.length_c   1.000
_cell.angle_alpha   90.00
_cell.angle_beta   90.00
_cell.angle_gamma   90.00
#
_symmetry.space_group_name_H-M   'P 1'
#
loop_
_entity.id
_entity.type
_entity.pdbx_description
1 polymer ?
#
loop_
_entity_poly.entity_id
_entity_poly.type
_entity_poly.pdbx_seq_one_letter_code
_entity_poly.pdbx_strand_id
1 'polypeptide(L)'
;MKTVKRIAAVLLAVMLMAPAAVHAAAPSVKQTNINKKKATATVTYNKKKQLPTVITVNGQKLVVGKDCIILKKKKSAKKNAGTYKITIKGIGNYYGTTTVTYKIKKAKQKIKTSTKAKTYKASTIKKKGKKFNLKTKAIRKKVTYKVRGKKSAKKYIKVSKKGKVTIKKGIKKGTYKIVIKAKATKNYKRGKKVVKITIK
;
A
#
# COMPACT_ATOMS: atom_id res chain seq x y z
N MET A 1 71.90 -70.76 -36.67
CA MET A 1 71.81 -69.52 -37.47
C MET A 1 70.35 -69.29 -37.81
N LYS A 2 69.66 -68.19 -37.57
CA LYS A 2 69.96 -66.86 -37.02
C LYS A 2 68.64 -66.34 -36.42
N THR A 3 68.76 -65.68 -35.29
CA THR A 3 67.81 -64.76 -34.64
C THR A 3 67.20 -63.73 -35.59
N VAL A 4 66.02 -63.16 -35.28
CA VAL A 4 65.82 -61.72 -34.99
C VAL A 4 64.46 -61.48 -34.31
N LYS A 5 64.51 -60.82 -33.14
CA LYS A 5 63.40 -60.15 -32.42
C LYS A 5 62.79 -59.01 -33.24
N ARG A 6 61.47 -58.84 -33.25
CA ARG A 6 60.84 -57.50 -33.29
C ARG A 6 59.60 -57.43 -32.40
N ILE A 7 59.68 -56.49 -31.48
CA ILE A 7 58.64 -55.96 -30.60
C ILE A 7 57.65 -55.17 -31.47
N ALA A 8 56.34 -55.42 -31.32
CA ALA A 8 55.31 -54.50 -31.77
C ALA A 8 54.11 -54.62 -30.83
N ALA A 9 53.82 -53.52 -30.14
CA ALA A 9 52.74 -53.35 -29.19
C ALA A 9 51.38 -53.60 -29.86
N VAL A 10 50.55 -54.46 -29.28
CA VAL A 10 49.13 -54.53 -29.60
C VAL A 10 48.37 -54.08 -28.37
N LEU A 11 47.87 -52.86 -28.52
CA LEU A 11 46.96 -52.12 -27.65
C LEU A 11 45.97 -53.01 -26.90
N LEU A 12 46.01 -52.84 -25.58
CA LEU A 12 44.99 -53.21 -24.62
C LEU A 12 43.63 -52.57 -25.00
N ALA A 13 42.84 -53.26 -25.83
CA ALA A 13 41.47 -52.86 -26.13
C ALA A 13 40.53 -53.34 -25.01
N VAL A 14 40.65 -52.74 -23.82
CA VAL A 14 39.58 -52.78 -22.83
C VAL A 14 38.49 -51.85 -23.34
N MET A 15 37.50 -52.41 -24.03
CA MET A 15 36.24 -51.72 -24.29
C MET A 15 35.59 -51.40 -22.94
N LEU A 16 35.84 -50.20 -22.43
CA LEU A 16 35.03 -49.55 -21.42
C LEU A 16 33.62 -49.35 -22.01
N MET A 17 32.75 -50.34 -21.83
CA MET A 17 31.32 -50.13 -21.94
C MET A 17 30.88 -49.27 -20.75
N ALA A 18 31.00 -47.95 -20.90
CA ALA A 18 30.33 -47.03 -20.01
C ALA A 18 28.82 -47.23 -20.20
N PRO A 19 28.03 -47.59 -19.17
CA PRO A 19 26.60 -47.57 -19.29
C PRO A 19 26.19 -46.13 -19.60
N ALA A 20 25.63 -45.92 -20.80
CA ALA A 20 24.97 -44.67 -21.12
C ALA A 20 23.88 -44.46 -20.08
N ALA A 21 24.13 -43.58 -19.11
CA ALA A 21 23.10 -43.12 -18.19
C ALA A 21 22.00 -42.48 -19.05
N VAL A 22 20.94 -43.25 -19.27
CA VAL A 22 19.70 -42.78 -19.88
C VAL A 22 19.23 -41.65 -18.99
N HIS A 23 19.52 -40.41 -19.38
CA HIS A 23 18.99 -39.24 -18.70
C HIS A 23 17.49 -39.29 -18.97
N ALA A 24 16.73 -39.90 -18.07
CA ALA A 24 15.29 -39.78 -18.06
C ALA A 24 14.98 -38.28 -18.08
N ALA A 25 14.34 -37.81 -19.15
CA ALA A 25 13.91 -36.43 -19.24
C ALA A 25 13.11 -36.12 -17.97
N ALA A 26 13.58 -35.15 -17.18
CA ALA A 26 12.86 -34.73 -15.98
C ALA A 26 11.38 -34.50 -16.34
N PRO A 27 10.42 -35.02 -15.56
CA PRO A 27 9.01 -34.90 -15.91
C PRO A 27 8.69 -33.42 -16.16
N SER A 28 8.18 -33.13 -17.36
CA SER A 28 7.82 -31.77 -17.76
C SER A 28 6.86 -31.22 -16.72
N VAL A 29 7.30 -30.22 -15.94
CA VAL A 29 6.48 -29.59 -14.91
C VAL A 29 5.24 -29.04 -15.60
N LYS A 30 4.06 -29.58 -15.26
CA LYS A 30 2.78 -29.14 -15.83
C LYS A 30 2.57 -27.66 -15.52
N GLN A 31 2.90 -26.81 -16.48
CA GLN A 31 2.81 -25.36 -16.30
C GLN A 31 1.34 -24.93 -16.21
N THR A 32 1.07 -23.93 -15.39
CA THR A 32 -0.27 -23.35 -15.23
C THR A 32 -0.53 -22.28 -16.30
N ASN A 33 -1.60 -22.47 -17.07
CA ASN A 33 -2.02 -21.53 -18.11
C ASN A 33 -2.70 -20.29 -17.50
N ILE A 34 -2.14 -19.11 -17.75
CA ILE A 34 -2.74 -17.83 -17.34
C ILE A 34 -3.42 -17.07 -18.48
N ASN A 35 -3.50 -17.64 -19.69
CA ASN A 35 -3.99 -16.96 -20.88
C ASN A 35 -5.44 -16.50 -20.71
N LYS A 36 -5.68 -15.20 -20.95
CA LYS A 36 -7.01 -14.56 -20.85
C LYS A 36 -7.72 -14.77 -19.49
N LYS A 37 -7.02 -15.24 -18.45
CA LYS A 37 -7.60 -15.45 -17.12
C LYS A 37 -7.78 -14.12 -16.40
N LYS A 38 -8.86 -14.00 -15.61
CA LYS A 38 -9.16 -12.81 -14.82
C LYS A 38 -8.00 -12.51 -13.86
N ALA A 39 -7.41 -11.32 -14.01
CA ALA A 39 -6.29 -10.90 -13.20
C ALA A 39 -6.52 -9.53 -12.57
N THR A 40 -6.24 -9.43 -11.27
CA THR A 40 -6.39 -8.19 -10.50
C THR A 40 -5.19 -7.95 -9.60
N ALA A 41 -4.91 -6.68 -9.31
CA ALA A 41 -3.91 -6.33 -8.32
C ALA A 41 -4.29 -5.04 -7.60
N THR A 42 -3.73 -4.84 -6.42
CA THR A 42 -3.96 -3.62 -5.63
C THR A 42 -2.65 -3.12 -5.06
N VAL A 43 -2.44 -1.82 -5.17
CA VAL A 43 -1.38 -1.10 -4.43
C VAL A 43 -1.98 0.13 -3.76
N THR A 44 -1.27 0.73 -2.81
CA THR A 44 -1.71 1.97 -2.13
C THR A 44 -0.84 3.14 -2.56
N TYR A 45 -1.46 4.29 -2.83
CA TYR A 45 -0.76 5.52 -3.18
C TYR A 45 0.41 5.84 -2.22
N ASN A 46 1.63 5.91 -2.75
CA ASN A 46 2.87 6.11 -1.98
C ASN A 46 3.69 7.34 -2.44
N LYS A 47 3.10 8.22 -3.26
CA LYS A 47 3.73 9.41 -3.86
C LYS A 47 4.78 9.13 -4.96
N LYS A 48 5.03 7.87 -5.32
CA LYS A 48 5.93 7.47 -6.42
C LYS A 48 5.14 6.82 -7.56
N LYS A 49 5.75 6.68 -8.74
CA LYS A 49 5.23 5.78 -9.79
C LYS A 49 5.34 4.34 -9.26
N GLN A 50 4.30 3.54 -9.44
CA GLN A 50 4.24 2.20 -8.86
C GLN A 50 3.55 1.22 -9.80
N LEU A 51 3.95 -0.04 -9.64
CA LEU A 51 3.35 -1.22 -10.24
C LEU A 51 3.10 -2.23 -9.11
N PRO A 52 2.14 -3.15 -9.27
CA PRO A 52 1.97 -4.25 -8.33
C PRO A 52 3.19 -5.18 -8.36
N THR A 53 3.58 -5.68 -7.19
CA THR A 53 4.59 -6.75 -7.05
C THR A 53 3.95 -8.12 -6.92
N VAL A 54 2.66 -8.17 -6.56
CA VAL A 54 1.86 -9.39 -6.46
C VAL A 54 0.56 -9.19 -7.25
N ILE A 55 0.22 -10.19 -8.06
CA ILE A 55 -0.94 -10.17 -8.94
C ILE A 55 -1.79 -11.40 -8.67
N THR A 56 -3.09 -11.23 -8.49
CA THR A 56 -4.02 -12.35 -8.33
C THR A 56 -4.59 -12.73 -9.69
N VAL A 57 -4.26 -13.91 -10.20
CA VAL A 57 -4.78 -14.48 -11.45
C VAL A 57 -5.64 -15.69 -11.13
N ASN A 58 -6.92 -15.67 -11.50
CA ASN A 58 -7.88 -16.74 -11.23
C ASN A 58 -7.88 -17.24 -9.75
N GLY A 59 -7.68 -16.34 -8.79
CA GLY A 59 -7.59 -16.66 -7.37
C GLY A 59 -6.17 -16.96 -6.85
N GLN A 60 -5.23 -17.34 -7.72
CA GLN A 60 -3.83 -17.61 -7.36
C GLN A 60 -3.00 -16.33 -7.30
N LYS A 61 -2.07 -16.22 -6.35
CA LYS A 61 -1.15 -15.07 -6.23
C LYS A 61 0.16 -15.38 -6.95
N LEU A 62 0.51 -14.54 -7.93
CA LEU A 62 1.76 -14.59 -8.68
C LEU A 62 2.65 -13.42 -8.26
N VAL A 63 3.92 -13.70 -8.00
CA VAL A 63 4.96 -12.73 -7.66
C VAL A 63 5.66 -12.25 -8.94
N VAL A 64 5.67 -10.93 -9.15
CA VAL A 64 6.33 -10.33 -10.32
C VAL A 64 7.84 -10.48 -10.21
N GLY A 65 8.47 -11.00 -11.26
CA GLY A 65 9.90 -11.35 -11.31
C GLY A 65 10.20 -12.81 -11.00
N LYS A 66 9.25 -13.54 -10.39
CA LYS A 66 9.36 -14.98 -10.11
C LYS A 66 8.38 -15.81 -10.94
N ASP A 67 7.10 -15.45 -10.90
CA ASP A 67 6.01 -16.22 -11.52
C ASP A 67 5.49 -15.54 -12.81
N CYS A 68 5.69 -14.23 -12.93
CA CYS A 68 5.32 -13.46 -14.12
C CYS A 68 6.18 -12.21 -14.31
N ILE A 69 6.19 -11.67 -15.53
CA ILE A 69 6.80 -10.38 -15.86
C ILE A 69 5.75 -9.39 -16.37
N ILE A 70 5.91 -8.09 -16.06
CA ILE A 70 5.05 -7.03 -16.57
C ILE A 70 5.60 -6.51 -17.90
N LEU A 71 4.78 -6.62 -18.96
CA LEU A 71 5.14 -6.09 -20.28
C LEU A 71 5.08 -4.56 -20.29
N LYS A 72 5.98 -3.94 -21.07
CA LYS A 72 6.08 -2.47 -21.23
C LYS A 72 6.18 -1.72 -19.89
N LYS A 73 6.89 -2.29 -18.90
CA LYS A 73 7.01 -1.81 -17.50
C LYS A 73 7.19 -0.29 -17.37
N LYS A 74 8.08 0.32 -18.16
CA LYS A 74 8.38 1.76 -18.14
C LYS A 74 7.13 2.64 -18.41
N LYS A 75 6.28 2.25 -19.36
CA LYS A 75 5.06 2.99 -19.75
C LYS A 75 3.85 2.68 -18.84
N SER A 76 3.87 1.51 -18.22
CA SER A 76 2.79 0.96 -17.38
C SER A 76 2.69 1.55 -15.97
N ALA A 77 3.81 2.04 -15.41
CA ALA A 77 3.84 2.56 -14.04
C ALA A 77 3.06 3.88 -13.89
N LYS A 78 2.10 3.91 -12.97
CA LYS A 78 1.29 5.11 -12.69
C LYS A 78 1.49 5.58 -11.26
N LYS A 79 1.37 6.89 -11.05
CA LYS A 79 1.58 7.53 -9.73
C LYS A 79 0.29 7.71 -8.95
N ASN A 80 -0.77 8.16 -9.61
CA ASN A 80 -2.00 8.60 -8.95
C ASN A 80 -2.94 7.43 -8.62
N ALA A 81 -3.86 7.66 -7.69
CA ALA A 81 -4.93 6.70 -7.42
C ALA A 81 -5.86 6.58 -8.64
N GLY A 82 -6.26 5.36 -8.96
CA GLY A 82 -7.04 5.04 -10.15
C GLY A 82 -7.06 3.54 -10.42
N THR A 83 -7.79 3.17 -11.47
CA THR A 83 -7.80 1.82 -12.04
C THR A 83 -7.08 1.88 -13.37
N TYR A 84 -6.22 0.90 -13.61
CA TYR A 84 -5.33 0.87 -14.77
C TYR A 84 -5.23 -0.57 -15.29
N LYS A 85 -4.81 -0.72 -16.55
CA LYS A 85 -4.58 -2.01 -17.21
C LYS A 85 -3.10 -2.19 -17.51
N ILE A 86 -2.57 -3.39 -17.28
CA ILE A 86 -1.24 -3.84 -17.73
C ILE A 86 -1.37 -5.24 -18.31
N THR A 87 -0.37 -5.66 -19.07
CA THR A 87 -0.27 -7.04 -19.55
C THR A 87 0.88 -7.73 -18.84
N ILE A 88 0.66 -8.98 -18.43
CA ILE A 88 1.71 -9.84 -17.88
C ILE A 88 1.92 -11.07 -18.75
N LYS A 89 3.14 -11.62 -18.69
CA LYS A 89 3.51 -12.91 -19.26
C LYS A 89 3.95 -13.84 -18.13
N GLY A 90 3.43 -15.06 -18.09
CA GLY A 90 3.86 -16.10 -17.14
C GLY A 90 5.31 -16.53 -17.40
N ILE A 91 6.03 -16.86 -16.33
CA ILE A 91 7.38 -17.45 -16.38
C ILE A 91 7.47 -18.61 -15.36
N GLY A 92 8.47 -19.47 -15.49
CA GLY A 92 8.66 -20.62 -14.58
C GLY A 92 7.50 -21.62 -14.67
N ASN A 93 6.77 -21.82 -13.58
CA ASN A 93 5.62 -22.73 -13.50
C ASN A 93 4.35 -22.20 -14.19
N TYR A 94 4.41 -21.01 -14.81
CA TYR A 94 3.27 -20.36 -15.46
C TYR A 94 3.61 -19.98 -16.90
N TYR A 95 2.61 -20.00 -17.77
CA TYR A 95 2.75 -19.61 -19.18
C TYR A 95 1.52 -18.88 -19.72
N GLY A 96 1.66 -18.23 -20.86
CA GLY A 96 0.62 -17.43 -21.49
C GLY A 96 0.64 -15.96 -21.06
N THR A 97 -0.30 -15.17 -21.59
CA THR A 97 -0.41 -13.72 -21.31
C THR A 97 -1.81 -13.33 -20.88
N THR A 98 -1.91 -12.36 -19.98
CA THR A 98 -3.22 -11.83 -19.60
C THR A 98 -3.18 -10.36 -19.24
N THR A 99 -4.33 -9.70 -19.36
CA THR A 99 -4.54 -8.32 -18.95
C THR A 99 -4.94 -8.28 -17.48
N VAL A 100 -4.16 -7.52 -16.70
CA VAL A 100 -4.39 -7.29 -15.29
C VAL A 100 -5.04 -5.93 -15.08
N THR A 101 -6.18 -5.93 -14.42
CA THR A 101 -6.79 -4.68 -13.92
C THR A 101 -6.23 -4.39 -12.53
N TYR A 102 -5.32 -3.42 -12.43
CA TYR A 102 -4.71 -3.04 -11.16
C TYR A 102 -5.26 -1.71 -10.64
N LYS A 103 -5.47 -1.64 -9.32
CA LYS A 103 -6.03 -0.48 -8.63
C LYS A 103 -5.01 0.15 -7.70
N ILE A 104 -4.68 1.41 -7.93
CA ILE A 104 -3.97 2.25 -6.97
C ILE A 104 -5.02 2.83 -6.01
N LYS A 105 -5.13 2.26 -4.80
CA LYS A 105 -6.04 2.74 -3.75
C LYS A 105 -5.57 4.09 -3.19
N LYS A 106 -6.52 4.98 -2.89
CA LYS A 106 -6.25 6.24 -2.19
C LYS A 106 -5.66 5.96 -0.79
N ALA A 107 -4.61 6.71 -0.44
CA ALA A 107 -3.97 6.61 0.87
C ALA A 107 -4.80 7.29 1.97
N LYS A 108 -4.55 6.94 3.23
CA LYS A 108 -5.16 7.63 4.39
C LYS A 108 -4.59 9.04 4.52
N GLN A 109 -5.45 10.05 4.68
CA GLN A 109 -5.01 11.42 4.93
C GLN A 109 -4.71 11.63 6.42
N LYS A 110 -3.44 11.88 6.75
CA LYS A 110 -3.04 12.26 8.12
C LYS A 110 -3.36 13.75 8.34
N ILE A 111 -4.11 14.05 9.41
CA ILE A 111 -4.33 15.42 9.92
C ILE A 111 -3.51 15.54 11.20
N LYS A 112 -2.60 16.51 11.25
CA LYS A 112 -1.81 16.86 12.43
C LYS A 112 -2.40 18.12 13.08
N THR A 113 -2.35 18.19 14.40
CA THR A 113 -2.68 19.39 15.19
C THR A 113 -1.56 19.58 16.20
N SER A 114 -1.13 20.82 16.44
CA SER A 114 -0.18 21.08 17.53
C SER A 114 -0.84 20.85 18.89
N THR A 115 -2.15 21.16 18.95
CA THR A 115 -2.92 21.08 20.18
C THR A 115 -3.51 19.68 20.33
N LYS A 116 -3.13 19.01 21.43
CA LYS A 116 -3.75 17.77 21.92
C LYS A 116 -5.08 18.08 22.63
N ALA A 117 -5.66 17.10 23.33
CA ALA A 117 -6.83 17.34 24.16
C ALA A 117 -6.56 18.44 25.20
N LYS A 118 -7.58 19.23 25.52
CA LYS A 118 -7.50 20.29 26.53
C LYS A 118 -8.45 19.99 27.67
N THR A 119 -7.98 20.21 28.89
CA THR A 119 -8.78 20.06 30.11
C THR A 119 -8.78 21.39 30.86
N TYR A 120 -9.94 21.80 31.37
CA TYR A 120 -10.09 23.01 32.17
C TYR A 120 -10.98 22.71 33.38
N LYS A 121 -10.69 23.34 34.51
CA LYS A 121 -11.63 23.39 35.64
C LYS A 121 -12.81 24.29 35.28
N ALA A 122 -14.02 23.89 35.64
CA ALA A 122 -15.26 24.62 35.40
C ALA A 122 -15.24 25.99 36.08
N SER A 123 -14.69 26.07 37.29
CA SER A 123 -14.50 27.31 38.05
C SER A 123 -13.70 28.35 37.25
N THR A 124 -12.64 27.92 36.54
CA THR A 124 -11.80 28.81 35.72
C THR A 124 -12.55 29.40 34.53
N ILE A 125 -13.47 28.64 33.91
CA ILE A 125 -14.24 29.11 32.75
C ILE A 125 -15.56 29.78 33.17
N LYS A 126 -16.04 29.61 34.41
CA LYS A 126 -17.25 30.28 34.90
C LYS A 126 -17.13 31.81 34.81
N LYS A 127 -15.98 32.37 35.23
CA LYS A 127 -15.73 33.82 35.24
C LYS A 127 -15.27 34.35 33.88
N LYS A 128 -14.33 33.67 33.20
CA LYS A 128 -13.72 34.15 31.94
C LYS A 128 -13.57 33.01 30.93
N GLY A 129 -13.97 33.28 29.68
CA GLY A 129 -13.79 32.35 28.57
C GLY A 129 -12.31 32.07 28.27
N LYS A 130 -12.03 31.00 27.52
CA LYS A 130 -10.67 30.63 27.09
C LYS A 130 -10.60 30.54 25.57
N LYS A 131 -9.42 30.85 25.03
CA LYS A 131 -9.13 30.77 23.60
C LYS A 131 -7.85 29.98 23.38
N PHE A 132 -7.79 29.19 22.31
CA PHE A 132 -6.57 28.51 21.87
C PHE A 132 -6.60 28.25 20.36
N ASN A 133 -5.46 27.96 19.76
CA ASN A 133 -5.37 27.62 18.33
C ASN A 133 -5.09 26.11 18.15
N LEU A 134 -5.75 25.48 17.18
CA LEU A 134 -5.52 24.07 16.84
C LEU A 134 -4.24 23.85 16.02
N LYS A 135 -3.76 24.91 15.32
CA LYS A 135 -2.63 24.90 14.37
C LYS A 135 -2.62 23.63 13.51
N THR A 136 -3.69 23.43 12.74
CA THR A 136 -3.88 22.18 11.98
C THR A 136 -3.03 22.14 10.73
N LYS A 137 -2.37 21.01 10.48
CA LYS A 137 -1.69 20.71 9.21
C LYS A 137 -2.30 19.46 8.59
N ALA A 138 -2.69 19.54 7.34
CA ALA A 138 -3.21 18.41 6.58
C ALA A 138 -2.65 18.43 5.16
N ILE A 139 -2.67 17.28 4.49
CA ILE A 139 -2.16 17.15 3.12
C ILE A 139 -2.87 18.12 2.16
N ARG A 140 -4.20 18.27 2.30
CA ARG A 140 -4.95 19.35 1.67
C ARG A 140 -4.88 20.58 2.56
N LYS A 141 -4.48 21.74 1.99
CA LYS A 141 -4.35 23.02 2.72
C LYS A 141 -5.63 23.42 3.49
N LYS A 142 -6.80 23.14 2.91
CA LYS A 142 -8.12 23.51 3.49
C LYS A 142 -8.73 22.36 4.29
N VAL A 143 -8.97 22.61 5.58
CA VAL A 143 -9.75 21.74 6.50
C VAL A 143 -11.01 22.46 6.98
N THR A 144 -11.97 21.71 7.49
CA THR A 144 -13.18 22.24 8.13
C THR A 144 -13.26 21.80 9.58
N TYR A 145 -13.84 22.66 10.43
CA TYR A 145 -14.02 22.42 11.85
C TYR A 145 -15.50 22.26 12.15
N LYS A 146 -15.86 21.23 12.92
CA LYS A 146 -17.22 21.02 13.41
C LYS A 146 -17.18 20.74 14.91
N VAL A 147 -17.87 21.58 15.67
CA VAL A 147 -18.13 21.32 17.09
C VAL A 147 -19.19 20.22 17.21
N ARG A 148 -18.88 19.18 17.98
CA ARG A 148 -19.74 18.04 18.29
C ARG A 148 -19.65 17.71 19.79
N GLY A 149 -20.53 16.84 20.27
CA GLY A 149 -20.65 16.47 21.69
C GLY A 149 -22.05 16.83 22.19
N LYS A 150 -22.16 17.30 23.44
CA LYS A 150 -23.41 17.75 24.06
C LYS A 150 -24.19 18.74 23.16
N LYS A 151 -25.52 18.77 23.27
CA LYS A 151 -26.41 19.68 22.52
C LYS A 151 -26.01 21.16 22.72
N SER A 152 -25.56 21.49 23.93
CA SER A 152 -25.04 22.83 24.29
C SER A 152 -23.65 23.17 23.71
N ALA A 153 -22.93 22.24 23.08
CA ALA A 153 -21.56 22.45 22.62
C ALA A 153 -21.43 23.66 21.69
N LYS A 154 -22.35 23.83 20.73
CA LYS A 154 -22.33 24.95 19.78
C LYS A 154 -22.67 26.29 20.44
N LYS A 155 -23.42 26.30 21.55
CA LYS A 155 -23.72 27.51 22.34
C LYS A 155 -22.44 28.09 22.94
N TYR A 156 -21.57 27.23 23.45
CA TYR A 156 -20.38 27.62 24.22
C TYR A 156 -19.06 27.54 23.46
N ILE A 157 -18.93 26.71 22.41
CA ILE A 157 -17.68 26.53 21.67
C ILE A 157 -17.87 27.04 20.24
N LYS A 158 -17.05 28.02 19.85
CA LYS A 158 -16.93 28.51 18.48
C LYS A 158 -15.54 28.16 17.94
N VAL A 159 -15.45 27.85 16.65
CA VAL A 159 -14.17 27.59 15.96
C VAL A 159 -14.13 28.39 14.67
N SER A 160 -13.09 29.21 14.49
CA SER A 160 -12.92 30.01 13.27
C SER A 160 -12.43 29.17 12.09
N LYS A 161 -12.51 29.73 10.87
CA LYS A 161 -11.93 29.12 9.64
C LYS A 161 -10.42 28.87 9.77
N LYS A 162 -9.71 29.68 10.58
CA LYS A 162 -8.26 29.53 10.87
C LYS A 162 -7.96 28.53 12.00
N GLY A 163 -8.97 27.91 12.62
CA GLY A 163 -8.80 26.95 13.70
C GLY A 163 -8.62 27.55 15.09
N LYS A 164 -8.93 28.85 15.26
CA LYS A 164 -9.00 29.49 16.58
C LYS A 164 -10.27 29.05 17.29
N VAL A 165 -10.11 28.40 18.43
CA VAL A 165 -11.18 27.90 19.29
C VAL A 165 -11.46 28.92 20.38
N THR A 166 -12.73 29.23 20.59
CA THR A 166 -13.21 30.06 21.69
C THR A 166 -14.19 29.25 22.52
N ILE A 167 -13.89 29.11 23.81
CA ILE A 167 -14.77 28.55 24.84
C ILE A 167 -15.36 29.73 25.61
N LYS A 168 -16.67 29.92 25.52
CA LYS A 168 -17.39 30.98 26.23
C LYS A 168 -17.48 30.68 27.73
N LYS A 169 -17.63 31.74 28.52
CA LYS A 169 -17.86 31.63 29.97
C LYS A 169 -19.16 30.88 30.27
N GLY A 170 -19.22 30.24 31.44
CA GLY A 170 -20.41 29.48 31.88
C GLY A 170 -20.65 28.16 31.15
N ILE A 171 -19.65 27.61 30.47
CA ILE A 171 -19.73 26.26 29.89
C ILE A 171 -19.90 25.22 31.02
N LYS A 172 -20.89 24.33 30.89
CA LYS A 172 -21.16 23.27 31.87
C LYS A 172 -20.09 22.18 31.83
N LYS A 173 -19.95 21.43 32.93
CA LYS A 173 -19.06 20.26 33.02
C LYS A 173 -19.39 19.22 31.93
N GLY A 174 -18.34 18.55 31.45
CA GLY A 174 -18.45 17.46 30.49
C GLY A 174 -17.43 17.52 29.36
N THR A 175 -17.56 16.58 28.42
CA THR A 175 -16.65 16.43 27.29
C THR A 175 -17.25 16.95 25.99
N TYR A 176 -16.48 17.78 25.32
CA TYR A 176 -16.78 18.39 24.03
C TYR A 176 -15.76 17.93 22.98
N LYS A 177 -16.16 17.90 21.71
CA LYS A 177 -15.33 17.39 20.62
C LYS A 177 -15.27 18.40 19.47
N ILE A 178 -14.07 18.79 19.07
CA ILE A 178 -13.86 19.49 17.81
C ILE A 178 -13.42 18.48 16.77
N VAL A 179 -14.27 18.26 15.78
CA VAL A 179 -14.00 17.36 14.66
C VAL A 179 -13.42 18.17 13.52
N ILE A 180 -12.17 17.86 13.17
CA ILE A 180 -11.44 18.43 12.05
C ILE A 180 -11.60 17.46 10.89
N LYS A 181 -12.16 17.94 9.77
CA LYS A 181 -12.36 17.15 8.55
C LYS A 181 -11.54 17.71 7.42
N ALA A 182 -10.88 16.83 6.67
CA ALA A 182 -10.27 17.16 5.39
C ALA A 182 -11.01 16.43 4.28
N LYS A 183 -11.39 17.15 3.23
CA LYS A 183 -12.04 16.56 2.04
C LYS A 183 -11.07 15.61 1.34
N ALA A 184 -11.60 14.54 0.73
CA ALA A 184 -10.81 13.65 -0.12
C ALA A 184 -10.16 14.43 -1.27
N THR A 185 -9.07 13.87 -1.79
CA THR A 185 -8.38 14.37 -2.99
C THR A 185 -8.30 13.25 -4.02
N LYS A 186 -7.62 13.50 -5.14
CA LYS A 186 -7.30 12.47 -6.14
C LYS A 186 -6.64 11.25 -5.48
N ASN A 187 -5.64 11.48 -4.63
CA ASN A 187 -4.79 10.41 -4.10
C ASN A 187 -5.04 10.04 -2.64
N TYR A 188 -5.83 10.83 -1.89
CA TYR A 188 -6.07 10.59 -0.47
C TYR A 188 -7.57 10.50 -0.15
N LYS A 189 -7.91 9.58 0.75
CA LYS A 189 -9.24 9.46 1.35
C LYS A 189 -9.55 10.67 2.24
N ARG A 190 -10.83 10.88 2.54
CA ARG A 190 -11.27 11.90 3.52
C ARG A 190 -10.55 11.70 4.85
N GLY A 191 -10.00 12.78 5.41
CA GLY A 191 -9.36 12.77 6.73
C GLY A 191 -10.33 13.19 7.83
N LYS A 192 -10.19 12.61 9.02
CA LYS A 192 -10.93 12.99 10.23
C LYS A 192 -9.97 12.94 11.43
N LYS A 193 -9.94 14.00 12.23
CA LYS A 193 -9.28 14.03 13.54
C LYS A 193 -10.20 14.69 14.56
N VAL A 194 -10.13 14.24 15.80
CA VAL A 194 -10.94 14.78 16.89
C VAL A 194 -10.01 15.33 17.96
N VAL A 195 -10.26 16.56 18.39
CA VAL A 195 -9.65 17.16 19.58
C VAL A 195 -10.71 17.23 20.66
N LYS A 196 -10.44 16.60 21.81
CA LYS A 196 -11.34 16.59 22.97
C LYS A 196 -11.07 17.83 23.83
N ILE A 197 -12.14 18.43 24.36
CA ILE A 197 -12.10 19.47 25.39
C ILE A 197 -12.90 18.94 26.57
N THR A 198 -12.29 18.84 27.74
CA THR A 198 -12.96 18.37 28.95
C THR A 198 -13.07 19.50 29.96
N ILE A 199 -14.29 19.74 30.44
CA ILE A 199 -14.57 20.67 31.53
C ILE A 199 -14.88 19.83 32.77
N LYS A 200 -14.02 19.90 33.78
CA LYS A 200 -14.17 19.18 35.06
C LYS A 200 -14.65 20.10 36.16
#